data_AF-A0A067ZG94-F1
#
_entry.id   AF-A0A067ZG94-F1
#
_cell.length_a   1.000
_cell.length_b   1.000
_cell.length_c   1.000
_cell.angle_alpha   90.00
_cell.angle_beta   90.00
_cell.angle_gamma   90.00
#
_symmetry.space_group_name_H-M   'P 1'
#
loop_
_entity.id
_entity.type
_entity.pdbx_description
1 polymer ?
#
loop_
_entity_poly.entity_id
_entity_poly.type
_entity_poly.pdbx_seq_one_letter_code
_entity_poly.pdbx_strand_id
1 'polypeptide(L)'
;NDQGNRTTPSYVAFTDTERLIGDAAKNQVALNPDNTVFDAKRLIGRKFDDPKTQQDIKHWPFKVYNDCGKPKIQVQFKGETKRFAPEEISSMVLTKNEGNG
;
A
#
# COMPACT_ATOMS: atom_id res chain seq x y z
N ASN A 1 11.56 -14.88 -1.73
CA ASN A 1 11.87 -13.73 -0.83
C ASN A 1 12.75 -14.24 0.31
N ASP A 2 13.23 -13.33 1.16
CA ASP A 2 14.15 -13.60 2.28
C ASP A 2 13.72 -14.74 3.25
N GLN A 3 12.43 -15.14 3.20
CA GLN A 3 11.84 -16.16 4.08
C GLN A 3 11.37 -17.44 3.36
N GLY A 4 11.75 -17.67 2.10
CA GLY A 4 11.43 -18.92 1.40
C GLY A 4 9.96 -19.08 0.93
N ASN A 5 9.15 -18.01 0.99
CA ASN A 5 7.80 -18.01 0.44
C ASN A 5 7.82 -17.83 -1.09
N ARG A 6 7.07 -18.68 -1.82
CA ARG A 6 6.92 -18.62 -3.29
C ARG A 6 6.16 -17.37 -3.78
N THR A 7 5.53 -16.62 -2.89
CA THR A 7 4.79 -15.39 -3.20
C THR A 7 5.05 -14.36 -2.11
N THR A 8 5.60 -13.20 -2.46
CA THR A 8 5.71 -12.07 -1.52
C THR A 8 4.33 -11.41 -1.40
N PRO A 9 3.75 -11.30 -0.20
CA PRO A 9 2.49 -10.60 -0.03
C PRO A 9 2.67 -9.14 -0.49
N SER A 10 1.75 -8.62 -1.29
CA SER A 10 1.81 -7.25 -1.82
C SER A 10 1.37 -6.22 -0.78
N TYR A 11 2.10 -6.17 0.34
CA TYR A 11 1.87 -5.29 1.48
C TYR A 11 3.02 -4.31 1.61
N VAL A 12 2.70 -3.05 1.90
CA VAL A 12 3.67 -1.99 2.21
C VAL A 12 3.18 -1.27 3.46
N ALA A 13 3.99 -1.29 4.51
CA ALA A 13 3.71 -0.57 5.75
C ALA A 13 4.68 0.60 5.89
N PHE A 14 4.15 1.74 6.32
CA PHE A 14 4.92 2.95 6.59
C PHE A 14 4.97 3.18 8.09
N THR A 15 6.19 3.33 8.62
CA THR A 15 6.44 3.64 10.04
C THR A 15 7.17 4.98 10.15
N ASP A 16 7.40 5.44 11.38
CA ASP A 16 8.18 6.65 11.61
C ASP A 16 9.67 6.50 11.27
N THR A 17 10.17 5.28 11.16
CA THR A 17 11.59 4.99 10.91
C THR A 17 11.83 4.53 9.47
N GLU A 18 10.99 3.63 8.97
CA GLU A 18 11.27 2.90 7.74
C GLU A 18 10.01 2.42 7.00
N ARG A 19 10.23 1.90 5.80
CA ARG A 19 9.19 1.32 4.98
C ARG A 19 9.39 -0.18 4.96
N LEU A 20 8.37 -0.91 5.38
CA LEU A 20 8.39 -2.35 5.50
C LEU A 20 7.56 -2.92 4.35
N ILE A 21 8.03 -4.02 3.75
CA ILE A 21 7.44 -4.61 2.54
C ILE A 21 7.32 -6.11 2.73
N GLY A 22 6.25 -6.69 2.19
CA GLY A 22 6.04 -8.13 2.23
C GLY A 22 5.60 -8.60 3.60
N ASP A 23 6.20 -9.69 4.08
CA ASP A 23 5.78 -10.32 5.33
C ASP A 23 5.96 -9.38 6.54
N ALA A 24 7.05 -8.62 6.55
CA ALA A 24 7.30 -7.59 7.54
C ALA A 24 6.16 -6.57 7.60
N ALA A 25 5.59 -6.15 6.46
CA ALA A 25 4.43 -5.25 6.43
C ALA A 25 3.15 -5.93 6.91
N LYS A 26 2.93 -7.19 6.49
CA LYS A 26 1.75 -7.97 6.86
C LYS A 26 1.64 -8.19 8.38
N ASN A 27 2.75 -8.45 9.06
CA ASN A 27 2.77 -8.73 10.50
C ASN A 27 2.36 -7.53 11.37
N GLN A 28 2.41 -6.31 10.82
CA GLN A 28 2.12 -5.07 11.54
C GLN A 28 0.73 -4.52 11.21
N VAL A 29 -0.01 -5.13 10.28
CA VAL A 29 -1.34 -4.62 9.90
C VAL A 29 -2.28 -4.54 11.10
N ALA A 30 -2.12 -5.43 12.09
CA ALA A 30 -2.90 -5.40 13.33
C ALA A 30 -2.51 -4.26 14.28
N LEU A 31 -1.27 -3.77 14.21
CA LEU A 31 -0.72 -2.72 15.07
C LEU A 31 -0.78 -1.33 14.41
N ASN A 32 -0.64 -1.27 13.10
CA ASN A 32 -0.56 -0.07 12.30
C ASN A 32 -1.44 -0.18 11.04
N PRO A 33 -2.77 -0.36 11.20
CA PRO A 33 -3.67 -0.64 10.08
C PRO A 33 -3.81 0.54 9.11
N ASP A 34 -3.83 1.78 9.60
CA ASP A 34 -4.03 2.99 8.78
C ASP A 34 -2.85 3.27 7.84
N ASN A 35 -1.63 2.83 8.21
CA ASN A 35 -0.41 3.01 7.43
C ASN A 35 0.11 1.72 6.78
N THR A 36 -0.69 0.64 6.79
CA THR A 36 -0.36 -0.62 6.12
C THR A 36 -1.24 -0.81 4.90
N VAL A 37 -0.64 -0.60 3.73
CA VAL A 37 -1.32 -0.64 2.43
C VAL A 37 -1.22 -2.02 1.82
N PHE A 38 -2.35 -2.54 1.35
CA PHE A 38 -2.46 -3.80 0.62
C PHE A 38 -3.46 -3.63 -0.52
N ASP A 39 -3.47 -4.58 -1.45
CA ASP A 39 -4.40 -4.60 -2.58
C ASP A 39 -4.39 -3.34 -3.47
N ALA A 40 -3.32 -2.54 -3.44
CA ALA A 40 -3.16 -1.32 -4.23
C ALA A 40 -3.41 -1.54 -5.74
N LYS A 41 -3.12 -2.73 -6.27
CA LYS A 41 -3.42 -3.12 -7.65
C LYS A 41 -4.89 -2.98 -8.05
N ARG A 42 -5.82 -3.04 -7.08
CA ARG A 42 -7.27 -2.85 -7.33
C ARG A 42 -7.61 -1.42 -7.75
N LEU A 43 -6.77 -0.45 -7.38
CA LEU A 43 -6.94 0.96 -7.68
C LEU A 43 -6.24 1.39 -8.98
N ILE A 44 -5.29 0.60 -9.49
CA ILE A 44 -4.54 0.93 -10.70
C ILE A 44 -5.49 1.07 -11.89
N GLY A 45 -5.38 2.18 -12.62
CA GLY A 45 -6.20 2.47 -13.79
C GLY A 45 -7.67 2.76 -13.49
N ARG A 46 -8.07 2.84 -12.21
CA ARG A 46 -9.44 3.19 -11.81
C ARG A 46 -9.56 4.66 -11.44
N LYS A 47 -10.78 5.18 -11.54
CA LYS A 47 -11.14 6.51 -11.05
C LYS A 47 -11.58 6.43 -9.59
N PHE A 48 -11.33 7.49 -8.84
CA PHE A 48 -11.75 7.56 -7.44
C PHE A 48 -13.27 7.34 -7.29
N ASP A 49 -14.07 7.99 -8.12
CA ASP A 49 -15.54 7.96 -8.06
C ASP A 49 -16.17 6.68 -8.65
N ASP A 50 -15.36 5.71 -9.09
CA ASP A 50 -15.88 4.44 -9.59
C ASP A 50 -16.61 3.66 -8.48
N PRO A 51 -17.83 3.14 -8.71
CA PRO A 51 -18.61 2.47 -7.67
C PRO A 51 -17.94 1.25 -7.06
N LYS A 52 -17.08 0.53 -7.81
CA LYS A 52 -16.33 -0.60 -7.26
C LYS A 52 -15.18 -0.11 -6.38
N THR A 53 -14.48 0.94 -6.83
CA THR A 53 -13.44 1.61 -6.04
C THR A 53 -13.99 2.13 -4.70
N GLN A 54 -15.15 2.80 -4.71
CA GLN A 54 -15.80 3.27 -3.49
C GLN A 54 -16.26 2.14 -2.55
N GLN A 55 -16.65 0.98 -3.10
CA GLN A 55 -16.93 -0.21 -2.28
C GLN A 55 -15.65 -0.78 -1.67
N ASP A 56 -14.60 -0.96 -2.46
CA ASP A 56 -13.31 -1.47 -2.00
C ASP A 56 -12.74 -0.57 -0.86
N ILE A 57 -12.82 0.76 -1.00
CA ILE A 57 -12.35 1.74 0.00
C ILE A 57 -13.03 1.55 1.37
N LYS A 58 -14.31 1.16 1.43
CA LYS A 58 -15.03 0.94 2.69
C LYS A 58 -14.51 -0.25 3.49
N HIS A 59 -13.80 -1.17 2.83
CA HIS A 59 -13.25 -2.36 3.46
C HIS A 59 -11.80 -2.20 3.87
N TRP A 60 -11.14 -1.10 3.49
CA TRP A 60 -9.75 -0.88 3.82
C TRP A 60 -9.59 -0.04 5.09
N PRO A 61 -8.57 -0.35 5.92
CA PRO A 61 -8.27 0.44 7.10
C PRO A 61 -7.54 1.75 6.79
N PHE A 62 -6.90 1.85 5.63
CA PHE A 62 -6.14 3.03 5.20
C PHE A 62 -7.00 3.99 4.38
N LYS A 63 -6.61 5.27 4.36
CA LYS A 63 -7.37 6.32 3.68
C LYS A 63 -6.97 6.45 2.22
N VAL A 64 -7.99 6.60 1.36
CA VAL A 64 -7.82 6.91 -0.06
C VAL A 64 -8.49 8.26 -0.35
N TYR A 65 -7.80 9.13 -1.06
CA TYR A 65 -8.25 10.47 -1.42
C TYR A 65 -8.40 10.63 -2.92
N ASN A 66 -9.30 11.52 -3.32
CA ASN A 66 -9.44 11.95 -4.70
C ASN A 66 -8.38 13.02 -5.01
N ASP A 67 -7.53 12.75 -5.99
CA ASP A 67 -6.56 13.68 -6.55
C ASP A 67 -6.86 13.85 -8.05
N CYS A 68 -7.62 14.88 -8.39
CA CYS A 68 -8.02 15.18 -9.77
C CYS A 68 -8.67 13.97 -10.50
N GLY A 69 -9.54 13.23 -9.82
CA GLY A 69 -10.24 12.05 -10.32
C GLY A 69 -9.48 10.73 -10.15
N LYS A 70 -8.23 10.77 -9.67
CA LYS A 70 -7.39 9.59 -9.43
C LYS A 70 -7.33 9.26 -7.94
N PRO A 71 -7.44 7.98 -7.55
CA PRO A 71 -7.29 7.58 -6.16
C PRO A 71 -5.81 7.66 -5.73
N LYS A 72 -5.53 8.32 -4.61
CA LYS A 72 -4.22 8.28 -3.92
C LYS A 72 -4.37 7.76 -2.51
N ILE A 73 -3.46 6.88 -2.09
CA ILE A 73 -3.43 6.35 -0.73
C ILE A 73 -2.66 7.31 0.16
N GLN A 74 -3.25 7.71 1.29
CA GLN A 74 -2.61 8.57 2.28
C GLN A 74 -2.08 7.73 3.44
N VAL A 75 -0.85 8.00 3.85
CA VAL A 75 -0.18 7.36 4.99
C VAL A 75 0.63 8.39 5.75
N GLN A 76 0.90 8.12 7.03
CA GLN A 76 1.90 8.82 7.82
C GLN A 76 3.23 8.10 7.67
N PHE A 77 4.27 8.83 7.29
CA PHE A 77 5.62 8.29 7.14
C PHE A 77 6.64 9.30 7.66
N LYS A 78 7.43 8.91 8.66
CA LYS A 78 8.42 9.77 9.33
C LYS A 78 7.83 11.08 9.86
N GLY A 79 6.68 11.00 10.52
CA GLY A 79 5.97 12.19 11.02
C GLY A 79 5.31 13.06 9.93
N GLU A 80 5.41 12.72 8.65
CA GLU A 80 4.80 13.48 7.55
C GLU A 80 3.65 12.72 6.89
N THR A 81 2.59 13.44 6.51
CA THR A 81 1.50 12.86 5.73
C THR A 81 1.92 12.80 4.27
N LYS A 82 2.02 11.58 3.71
CA LYS A 82 2.40 11.33 2.32
C LYS A 82 1.23 10.72 1.57
N ARG A 83 1.18 11.01 0.27
CA ARG A 83 0.15 10.49 -0.64
C ARG A 83 0.83 9.82 -1.80
N PHE A 84 0.48 8.56 -2.04
CA PHE A 84 1.06 7.74 -3.09
C PHE A 84 -0.01 7.32 -4.08
N ALA A 85 0.34 7.33 -5.36
CA ALA A 85 -0.45 6.66 -6.38
C ALA A 85 -0.39 5.13 -6.17
N PRO A 86 -1.43 4.37 -6.54
CA PRO A 86 -1.43 2.92 -6.40
C PRO A 86 -0.29 2.25 -7.18
N GLU A 87 0.12 2.83 -8.31
CA GLU A 87 1.27 2.40 -9.10
C GLU A 87 2.60 2.54 -8.33
N GLU A 88 2.76 3.61 -7.54
CA GLU A 88 3.95 3.80 -6.70
C GLU A 88 4.02 2.72 -5.61
N ILE A 89 2.91 2.42 -4.94
CA ILE A 89 2.85 1.34 -3.95
C ILE A 89 3.19 -0.01 -4.59
N SER A 90 2.64 -0.30 -5.77
CA SER A 90 2.98 -1.52 -6.50
C SER A 90 4.46 -1.58 -6.90
N SER A 91 5.05 -0.46 -7.33
CA SER A 91 6.48 -0.38 -7.63
C SER A 91 7.34 -0.69 -6.42
N MET A 92 6.99 -0.20 -5.22
CA MET A 92 7.73 -0.51 -3.99
C MET A 92 7.78 -2.01 -3.71
N VAL A 93 6.68 -2.72 -3.92
CA VAL A 93 6.63 -4.19 -3.77
C VAL A 93 7.53 -4.87 -4.80
N LEU A 94 7.56 -4.38 -6.03
CA LEU A 94 8.40 -4.93 -7.11
C LEU A 94 9.89 -4.74 -6.83
N THR A 95 10.31 -3.54 -6.39
CA THR A 95 11.72 -3.25 -6.06
C THR A 95 12.27 -4.21 -4.99
N LYS A 96 11.45 -4.60 -4.00
CA LYS A 96 11.87 -5.58 -2.98
C LYS A 96 12.10 -6.98 -3.56
N ASN A 97 11.41 -7.34 -4.65
CA ASN A 97 11.60 -8.62 -5.32
C ASN A 97 12.82 -8.62 -6.24
N GLU A 98 13.20 -7.46 -6.82
CA GLU A 98 14.37 -7.34 -7.70
C GLU A 98 15.70 -7.20 -6.95
N GLY A 99 15.69 -6.74 -5.69
CA GLY A 99 16.88 -6.57 -4.86
C GLY A 99 17.47 -7.85 -4.24
N ASN A 100 16.97 -9.04 -4.61
CA ASN A 100 17.52 -10.35 -4.21
C ASN A 100 18.07 -11.10 -5.44
N GLY A 101 18.86 -10.41 -6.26
CA GLY A 101 19.65 -10.98 -7.36
C GLY A 101 21.13 -11.03 -6.98
#